data_AF-V5NZS7-F1
#
_entry.id   AF-V5NZS7-F1
#
_cell.length_a   1.000
_cell.length_b   1.000
_cell.length_c   1.000
_cell.angle_alpha   90.00
_cell.angle_beta   90.00
_cell.angle_gamma   90.00
#
_symmetry.space_group_name_H-M   'P 1'
#
loop_
_entity.id
_entity.type
_entity.pdbx_description
1 polymer ?
#
loop_
_entity_poly.entity_id
_entity_poly.type
_entity_poly.pdbx_seq_one_letter_code
_entity_poly.pdbx_strand_id
1 'polypeptide(L)'
;MFLRNKKQKFSIRKLSAGAASVLVATSVLGGAAVEFTSGTIYAEEKIVEADSAKFFDLMVEKKLYDEFSRFGYGKKPEEVLASLKQVLKDASPQTLNSLINTLDNGRIDYQTGMGQVFSQAFGSFRADHDPEYLAYSFYSLLIQAIKERVVNESELKVQLQEKEEAVEVLTKILDKTVNEKIEIDRKAKEAEGKLKESSLKLTKAYKITKDLADQLSNVKQQRDKAFKVSKDLADKLSNAEASRDKAFAVSKDLADKLSSAEASRDKAFAVSKDLADKLAAKTAEAEKLMQNVGSLDRLVESAKREMAEKLAEIDQLTADKAKADAELATANDTIASLQTELEKVKTELAVSERLIESGKREIAELQKQKDASDKALAESQANVAELEKQKAASDAKVAELEKEVEAAKAEVADLKAQLAKKEEELEAVKKEKEALEAKIEELKKAHAEELSKLKEMLENKDHANADLQAEINRLKQELADRIKSLSQGGRASQANPGSTTAKAGQLPSTGESANPFFTIAALTVIAGAGMAVVSPKRKEN
;
A
#
# COMPACT_ATOMS: atom_id res chain seq x y z
N MET A 1 -0.53 78.14 -45.69
CA MET A 1 -1.03 77.38 -46.86
C MET A 1 -0.17 76.12 -47.01
N PHE A 2 -0.83 74.96 -47.12
CA PHE A 2 -0.34 73.61 -47.45
C PHE A 2 0.60 72.84 -46.49
N LEU A 3 -0.04 71.87 -45.83
CA LEU A 3 0.49 70.62 -45.27
C LEU A 3 0.99 69.66 -46.36
N ARG A 4 2.00 68.82 -46.03
CA ARG A 4 2.26 67.45 -46.56
C ARG A 4 3.33 66.81 -45.66
N ASN A 5 2.96 66.08 -44.61
CA ASN A 5 2.67 64.63 -44.55
C ASN A 5 3.83 63.72 -45.00
N LYS A 6 4.41 62.97 -44.04
CA LYS A 6 4.92 61.59 -44.20
C LYS A 6 5.28 61.01 -42.81
N LYS A 7 4.27 60.66 -42.01
CA LYS A 7 4.45 59.67 -40.93
C LYS A 7 4.12 58.30 -41.52
N GLN A 8 5.13 57.46 -41.74
CA GLN A 8 4.91 56.04 -41.99
C GLN A 8 4.35 55.41 -40.72
N LYS A 9 3.07 55.02 -40.75
CA LYS A 9 2.48 54.13 -39.75
C LYS A 9 2.81 52.69 -40.18
N PHE A 10 3.75 52.05 -39.49
CA PHE A 10 3.85 50.60 -39.52
C PHE A 10 2.77 50.05 -38.58
N SER A 11 1.67 49.58 -39.17
CA SER A 11 0.73 48.68 -38.48
C SER A 11 1.37 47.32 -38.33
N ILE A 12 2.03 47.07 -37.20
CA ILE A 12 2.36 45.70 -36.80
C ILE A 12 1.08 45.13 -36.18
N ARG A 13 0.38 44.33 -36.97
CA ARG A 13 -0.71 43.47 -36.49
C ARG A 13 -0.14 42.59 -35.38
N LYS A 14 -0.81 42.57 -34.23
CA LYS A 14 -0.59 41.57 -33.19
C LYS A 14 -0.84 40.18 -33.82
N LEU A 15 0.22 39.39 -33.98
CA LEU A 15 0.12 37.95 -34.14
C LEU A 15 0.13 37.37 -32.73
N SER A 16 -1.05 37.12 -32.15
CA SER A 16 -1.17 36.23 -31.00
C SER A 16 -1.28 34.81 -31.51
N ALA A 17 -0.13 34.13 -31.59
CA ALA A 17 -0.06 32.69 -31.74
C ALA A 17 1.03 32.19 -30.79
N GLY A 18 0.62 31.93 -29.55
CA GLY A 18 1.40 31.23 -28.55
C GLY A 18 0.45 30.26 -27.88
N ALA A 19 0.47 29.01 -28.34
CA ALA A 19 -0.32 27.93 -27.78
C ALA A 19 0.12 27.66 -26.33
N ALA A 20 -0.60 28.22 -25.37
CA ALA A 20 -0.55 27.78 -23.99
C ALA A 20 -1.28 26.44 -23.91
N SER A 21 -0.51 25.35 -23.85
CA SER A 21 -1.03 24.03 -23.48
C SER A 21 -1.38 24.07 -22.00
N VAL A 22 -2.63 24.44 -21.70
CA VAL A 22 -3.19 24.28 -20.36
C VAL A 22 -3.52 22.80 -20.19
N LEU A 23 -2.62 22.07 -19.55
CA LEU A 23 -2.93 20.78 -18.96
C LEU A 23 -3.87 21.04 -17.78
N VAL A 24 -5.18 21.01 -18.05
CA VAL A 24 -6.19 20.89 -17.00
C VAL A 24 -6.11 19.46 -16.50
N ALA A 25 -5.39 19.27 -15.40
CA ALA A 25 -5.54 18.08 -14.58
C ALA A 25 -6.94 18.12 -13.97
N THR A 26 -7.90 17.44 -14.62
CA THR A 26 -9.20 17.16 -14.02
C THR A 26 -8.99 16.20 -12.86
N SER A 27 -8.76 16.74 -11.66
CA SER A 27 -8.95 15.99 -10.43
C SER A 27 -10.44 15.68 -10.31
N VAL A 28 -10.83 14.46 -10.65
CA VAL A 28 -12.17 13.94 -10.38
C VAL A 28 -12.33 13.83 -8.87
N LEU A 29 -12.92 14.87 -8.30
CA LEU A 29 -13.59 14.85 -7.01
C LEU A 29 -14.85 14.01 -7.16
N GLY A 30 -14.81 12.77 -6.66
CA GLY A 30 -15.96 11.87 -6.60
C GLY A 30 -16.12 11.35 -5.18
N GLY A 31 -16.71 12.17 -4.31
CA GLY A 31 -17.21 11.70 -3.02
C GLY A 31 -18.57 11.03 -3.21
N ALA A 32 -18.65 9.73 -2.90
CA ALA A 32 -19.89 9.05 -2.53
C ALA A 32 -19.54 7.93 -1.54
N ALA A 33 -19.62 8.25 -0.25
CA ALA A 33 -19.56 7.23 0.78
C ALA A 33 -20.90 6.48 0.79
N VAL A 34 -20.89 5.25 0.27
CA VAL A 34 -21.88 4.23 0.60
C VAL A 34 -21.20 3.29 1.58
N GLU A 35 -21.69 3.25 2.82
CA GLU A 35 -21.25 2.30 3.83
C GLU A 35 -21.51 0.87 3.35
N PHE A 36 -20.44 0.10 3.13
CA PHE A 36 -20.51 -1.36 3.14
C PHE A 36 -19.69 -1.85 4.33
N THR A 37 -20.40 -2.28 5.36
CA THR A 37 -19.85 -3.02 6.49
C THR A 37 -19.56 -4.45 6.03
N SER A 38 -18.34 -4.95 6.26
CA SER A 38 -18.00 -6.30 6.76
C SER A 38 -16.53 -6.67 6.47
N GLY A 39 -15.82 -7.20 7.49
CA GLY A 39 -14.77 -8.22 7.29
C GLY A 39 -13.30 -7.83 7.49
N THR A 40 -12.85 -7.91 8.75
CA THR A 40 -11.51 -8.30 9.27
C THR A 40 -10.36 -8.60 8.26
N ILE A 41 -9.22 -7.88 8.35
CA ILE A 41 -8.03 -8.04 7.47
C ILE A 41 -6.80 -8.52 8.24
N TYR A 42 -6.28 -9.70 7.88
CA TYR A 42 -4.91 -10.14 8.16
C TYR A 42 -3.91 -9.29 7.35
N ALA A 43 -2.71 -9.05 7.89
CA ALA A 43 -1.69 -8.19 7.30
C ALA A 43 -1.36 -8.57 5.84
N GLU A 44 -1.91 -7.82 4.89
CA GLU A 44 -1.69 -8.02 3.46
C GLU A 44 -0.66 -7.05 2.90
N GLU A 45 0.14 -7.53 1.97
CA GLU A 45 0.89 -6.71 1.02
C GLU A 45 -0.15 -6.03 0.10
N LYS A 46 -0.63 -4.86 0.52
CA LYS A 46 -1.82 -4.21 -0.03
C LYS A 46 -1.59 -3.73 -1.46
N ILE A 47 -2.61 -3.91 -2.30
CA ILE A 47 -2.75 -3.21 -3.57
C ILE A 47 -2.62 -1.71 -3.33
N VAL A 48 -1.93 -1.00 -4.23
CA VAL A 48 -1.78 0.45 -4.14
C VAL A 48 -3.16 1.11 -4.14
N GLU A 49 -3.43 2.00 -3.18
CA GLU A 49 -4.76 2.60 -2.97
C GLU A 49 -5.34 3.22 -4.24
N ALA A 50 -4.52 3.94 -5.01
CA ALA A 50 -4.92 4.55 -6.28
C ALA A 50 -5.34 3.53 -7.35
N ASP A 51 -4.76 2.33 -7.37
CA ASP A 51 -5.17 1.26 -8.27
C ASP A 51 -6.41 0.54 -7.74
N SER A 52 -6.44 0.30 -6.43
CA SER A 52 -7.58 -0.31 -5.72
C SER A 52 -8.87 0.47 -5.97
N ALA A 53 -8.82 1.81 -5.84
CA ALA A 53 -9.96 2.68 -6.10
C ALA A 53 -10.51 2.51 -7.53
N LYS A 54 -9.64 2.41 -8.55
CA LYS A 54 -10.07 2.20 -9.94
C LYS A 54 -10.76 0.84 -10.13
N PHE A 55 -10.29 -0.21 -9.48
CA PHE A 55 -10.96 -1.52 -9.51
C PHE A 55 -12.31 -1.48 -8.80
N PHE A 56 -12.41 -0.83 -7.65
CA PHE A 56 -13.67 -0.66 -6.93
C PHE A 56 -14.68 0.18 -7.71
N ASP A 57 -14.26 1.30 -8.30
CA ASP A 57 -15.14 2.11 -9.15
C ASP A 57 -15.69 1.29 -10.31
N LEU A 58 -14.85 0.51 -11.00
CA LEU A 58 -15.30 -0.37 -12.08
C LEU A 58 -16.23 -1.48 -11.61
N MET A 59 -16.02 -2.00 -10.40
CA MET A 59 -16.89 -2.99 -9.78
C MET A 59 -18.28 -2.39 -9.51
N VAL A 60 -18.33 -1.18 -8.97
CA VAL A 60 -19.58 -0.45 -8.72
C VAL A 60 -20.29 -0.15 -10.04
N GLU A 61 -19.59 0.33 -11.05
CA GLU A 61 -20.15 0.60 -12.38
C GLU A 61 -20.76 -0.65 -13.02
N LYS A 62 -20.09 -1.79 -12.90
CA LYS A 62 -20.62 -3.07 -13.38
C LYS A 62 -21.86 -3.51 -12.59
N LYS A 63 -21.81 -3.42 -11.26
CA LYS A 63 -22.94 -3.81 -10.40
C LYS A 63 -24.17 -2.93 -10.63
N LEU A 64 -23.97 -1.63 -10.81
CA LEU A 64 -25.03 -0.69 -11.17
C LEU A 64 -25.67 -1.05 -12.51
N TYR A 65 -24.88 -1.49 -13.48
CA TYR A 65 -25.40 -1.97 -14.75
C TYR A 65 -26.21 -3.26 -14.58
N ASP A 66 -25.67 -4.25 -13.88
CA ASP A 66 -26.33 -5.55 -13.66
C ASP A 66 -27.69 -5.39 -12.95
N GLU A 67 -27.80 -4.49 -11.97
CA GLU A 67 -29.01 -4.29 -11.16
C GLU A 67 -29.97 -3.21 -11.74
N PHE A 68 -29.44 -2.18 -12.40
CA PHE A 68 -30.21 -0.98 -12.75
C PHE A 68 -30.06 -0.52 -14.21
N SER A 69 -29.53 -1.35 -15.11
CA SER A 69 -29.38 -1.03 -16.55
C SER A 69 -30.68 -0.55 -17.22
N ARG A 70 -31.85 -1.02 -16.77
CA ARG A 70 -33.17 -0.55 -17.25
C ARG A 70 -33.44 0.94 -17.00
N PHE A 71 -32.72 1.55 -16.08
CA PHE A 71 -32.78 2.98 -15.75
C PHE A 71 -31.57 3.76 -16.29
N GLY A 72 -30.69 3.11 -17.06
CA GLY A 72 -29.51 3.74 -17.66
C GLY A 72 -28.34 3.97 -16.69
N TYR A 73 -28.30 3.27 -15.55
CA TYR A 73 -27.17 3.33 -14.61
C TYR A 73 -26.09 2.27 -14.93
N GLY A 74 -24.85 2.60 -14.59
CA GLY A 74 -23.69 1.72 -14.74
C GLY A 74 -23.14 1.63 -16.16
N LYS A 75 -21.97 1.00 -16.28
CA LYS A 75 -21.29 0.77 -17.56
C LYS A 75 -21.64 -0.60 -18.13
N LYS A 76 -21.82 -0.65 -19.45
CA LYS A 76 -22.05 -1.91 -20.18
C LYS A 76 -20.86 -2.88 -19.99
N PRO A 77 -21.07 -4.20 -20.08
CA PRO A 77 -20.01 -5.18 -19.88
C PRO A 77 -18.78 -4.96 -20.78
N GLU A 78 -18.98 -4.49 -22.01
CA GLU A 78 -17.90 -4.20 -22.97
C GLU A 78 -17.06 -3.00 -22.52
N GLU A 79 -17.70 -1.97 -21.96
CA GLU A 79 -17.04 -0.76 -21.44
C GLU A 79 -16.29 -1.06 -20.13
N VAL A 80 -16.86 -1.90 -19.27
CA VAL A 80 -16.21 -2.40 -18.06
C VAL A 80 -15.00 -3.25 -18.44
N LEU A 81 -15.13 -4.17 -19.40
CA LEU A 81 -14.02 -4.99 -19.88
C LEU A 81 -12.87 -4.14 -20.43
N ALA A 82 -13.16 -3.17 -21.29
CA ALA A 82 -12.15 -2.27 -21.84
C ALA A 82 -11.44 -1.46 -20.75
N SER A 83 -12.20 -0.93 -19.80
CA SER A 83 -11.65 -0.17 -18.67
C SER A 83 -10.82 -1.06 -17.74
N LEU A 84 -11.27 -2.29 -17.47
CA LEU A 84 -10.57 -3.24 -16.62
C LEU A 84 -9.23 -3.67 -17.23
N LYS A 85 -9.18 -3.89 -18.54
CA LYS A 85 -7.93 -4.12 -19.28
C LYS A 85 -6.95 -2.96 -19.11
N GLN A 86 -7.44 -1.72 -19.25
CA GLN A 86 -6.59 -0.54 -19.09
C GLN A 86 -6.09 -0.37 -17.65
N VAL A 87 -6.95 -0.58 -16.65
CA VAL A 87 -6.57 -0.50 -15.23
C VAL A 87 -5.50 -1.54 -14.89
N LEU A 88 -5.63 -2.78 -15.37
CA LEU A 88 -4.61 -3.82 -15.19
C LEU A 88 -3.29 -3.48 -15.91
N LYS A 89 -3.35 -2.87 -17.08
CA LYS A 89 -2.18 -2.43 -17.85
C LYS A 89 -1.38 -1.33 -17.15
N ASP A 90 -2.08 -0.39 -16.52
CA ASP A 90 -1.47 0.76 -15.84
C ASP A 90 -1.14 0.51 -14.37
N ALA A 91 -1.65 -0.59 -13.78
CA ALA A 91 -1.47 -0.93 -12.37
C ALA A 91 0.01 -1.01 -11.96
N SER A 92 0.38 -0.56 -10.77
CA SER A 92 1.77 -0.62 -10.31
C SER A 92 2.31 -2.07 -10.27
N PRO A 93 3.63 -2.29 -10.38
CA PRO A 93 4.23 -3.62 -10.19
C PRO A 93 3.85 -4.25 -8.84
N GLN A 94 3.73 -3.44 -7.79
CA GLN A 94 3.29 -3.86 -6.45
C GLN A 94 1.84 -4.37 -6.47
N THR A 95 0.93 -3.62 -7.12
CA THR A 95 -0.46 -4.04 -7.32
C THR A 95 -0.55 -5.36 -8.08
N LEU A 96 0.19 -5.50 -9.19
CA LEU A 96 0.19 -6.74 -9.96
C LEU A 96 0.76 -7.92 -9.15
N ASN A 97 1.84 -7.72 -8.39
CA ASN A 97 2.41 -8.75 -7.54
C ASN A 97 1.44 -9.22 -6.45
N SER A 98 0.77 -8.27 -5.78
CA SER A 98 -0.27 -8.56 -4.79
C SER A 98 -1.45 -9.35 -5.39
N LEU A 99 -1.89 -8.97 -6.60
CA LEU A 99 -2.94 -9.70 -7.32
C LEU A 99 -2.49 -11.11 -7.77
N ILE A 100 -1.25 -11.28 -8.22
CA ILE A 100 -0.70 -12.58 -8.62
C ILE A 100 -0.65 -13.55 -7.43
N ASN A 101 -0.35 -13.07 -6.23
CA ASN A 101 -0.30 -13.91 -5.03
C ASN A 101 -1.62 -14.69 -4.80
N THR A 102 -2.75 -14.13 -5.22
CA THR A 102 -4.07 -14.79 -5.11
C THR A 102 -4.32 -15.89 -6.15
N LEU A 103 -3.39 -16.11 -7.09
CA LEU A 103 -3.38 -17.27 -7.98
C LEU A 103 -2.72 -18.50 -7.34
N ASP A 104 -1.92 -18.32 -6.28
CA ASP A 104 -1.24 -19.38 -5.58
C ASP A 104 -2.14 -20.00 -4.50
N ASN A 105 -2.67 -21.18 -4.78
CA ASN A 105 -3.57 -21.90 -3.87
C ASN A 105 -2.91 -22.42 -2.59
N GLY A 106 -1.58 -22.36 -2.48
CA GLY A 106 -0.84 -22.68 -1.26
C GLY A 106 -0.77 -21.52 -0.26
N ARG A 107 -1.14 -20.30 -0.67
CA ARG A 107 -1.10 -19.14 0.24
C ARG A 107 -2.36 -19.02 1.10
N ILE A 108 -2.16 -18.51 2.31
CA ILE A 108 -3.23 -18.27 3.29
C ILE A 108 -4.26 -17.26 2.75
N ASP A 109 -3.80 -16.28 1.95
CA ASP A 109 -4.62 -15.25 1.32
C ASP A 109 -5.24 -15.69 -0.03
N TYR A 110 -5.09 -16.96 -0.44
CA TYR A 110 -5.63 -17.45 -1.71
C TYR A 110 -7.14 -17.23 -1.86
N GLN A 111 -7.91 -17.44 -0.79
CA GLN A 111 -9.38 -17.34 -0.82
C GLN A 111 -9.90 -15.96 -0.39
N THR A 112 -9.10 -15.18 0.32
CA THR A 112 -9.51 -13.92 0.95
C THR A 112 -8.90 -12.69 0.30
N GLY A 113 -7.85 -12.88 -0.50
CA GLY A 113 -7.11 -11.78 -1.12
C GLY A 113 -7.93 -11.02 -2.13
N MET A 114 -7.54 -9.76 -2.33
CA MET A 114 -8.23 -8.81 -3.20
C MET A 114 -8.42 -9.31 -4.65
N GLY A 115 -7.53 -10.15 -5.16
CA GLY A 115 -7.71 -10.77 -6.47
C GLY A 115 -8.93 -11.68 -6.55
N GLN A 116 -9.29 -12.39 -5.47
CA GLN A 116 -10.53 -13.18 -5.42
C GLN A 116 -11.75 -12.28 -5.39
N VAL A 117 -11.70 -11.20 -4.60
CA VAL A 117 -12.79 -10.21 -4.52
C VAL A 117 -13.08 -9.64 -5.91
N PHE A 118 -12.03 -9.21 -6.61
CA PHE A 118 -12.18 -8.71 -7.98
C PHE A 118 -12.65 -9.81 -8.94
N SER A 119 -12.11 -11.03 -8.83
CA SER A 119 -12.55 -12.15 -9.67
C SER A 119 -14.03 -12.46 -9.50
N GLN A 120 -14.54 -12.48 -8.27
CA GLN A 120 -15.94 -12.73 -7.99
C GLN A 120 -16.84 -11.58 -8.47
N ALA A 121 -16.43 -10.34 -8.23
CA ALA A 121 -17.26 -9.19 -8.55
C ALA A 121 -17.33 -8.89 -10.05
N PHE A 122 -16.21 -9.05 -10.77
CA PHE A 122 -16.20 -8.90 -12.22
C PHE A 122 -16.74 -10.13 -12.95
N GLY A 123 -16.62 -11.33 -12.36
CA GLY A 123 -17.11 -12.56 -12.98
C GLY A 123 -16.39 -12.85 -14.30
N SER A 124 -17.18 -13.19 -15.32
CA SER A 124 -16.67 -13.49 -16.67
C SER A 124 -17.29 -12.56 -17.70
N PHE A 125 -16.46 -12.01 -18.58
CA PHE A 125 -16.87 -11.26 -19.75
C PHE A 125 -16.87 -12.17 -20.98
N ARG A 126 -17.78 -11.93 -21.93
CA ARG A 126 -17.72 -12.62 -23.22
C ARG A 126 -16.42 -12.25 -23.93
N ALA A 127 -15.78 -13.23 -24.55
CA ALA A 127 -14.62 -12.97 -25.37
C ALA A 127 -15.06 -12.38 -26.71
N ASP A 128 -14.54 -11.19 -27.03
CA ASP A 128 -14.78 -10.56 -28.32
C ASP A 128 -13.84 -11.15 -29.37
N HIS A 129 -14.35 -12.11 -30.15
CA HIS A 129 -13.71 -12.63 -31.38
C HIS A 129 -12.30 -13.23 -31.22
N ASP A 130 -11.88 -13.55 -29.99
CA ASP A 130 -10.61 -14.21 -29.70
C ASP A 130 -10.80 -15.74 -29.69
N PRO A 131 -10.22 -16.50 -30.63
CA PRO A 131 -10.41 -17.95 -30.69
C PRO A 131 -9.76 -18.70 -29.52
N GLU A 132 -8.87 -18.07 -28.75
CA GLU A 132 -8.18 -18.70 -27.61
C GLU A 132 -8.98 -18.62 -26.30
N TYR A 133 -9.96 -17.71 -26.22
CA TYR A 133 -10.72 -17.46 -24.99
C TYR A 133 -12.22 -17.64 -25.26
N LEU A 134 -12.88 -18.51 -24.49
CA LEU A 134 -14.35 -18.61 -24.49
C LEU A 134 -14.99 -17.47 -23.68
N ALA A 135 -14.29 -17.01 -22.64
CA ALA A 135 -14.65 -15.88 -21.80
C ALA A 135 -13.40 -15.33 -21.10
N TYR A 136 -13.42 -14.04 -20.77
CA TYR A 136 -12.37 -13.40 -19.97
C TYR A 136 -12.80 -13.33 -18.50
N SER A 137 -12.11 -14.07 -17.63
CA SER A 137 -12.17 -13.84 -16.17
C SER A 137 -11.18 -12.75 -15.75
N PHE A 138 -11.35 -12.18 -14.56
CA PHE A 138 -10.38 -11.24 -13.98
C PHE A 138 -8.95 -11.80 -14.02
N TYR A 139 -8.76 -13.05 -13.62
CA TYR A 139 -7.45 -13.70 -13.63
C TYR A 139 -6.89 -13.91 -15.04
N SER A 140 -7.74 -14.18 -16.04
CA SER A 140 -7.26 -14.26 -17.43
C SER A 140 -6.72 -12.91 -17.93
N LEU A 141 -7.38 -11.81 -17.55
CA LEU A 141 -6.95 -10.45 -17.91
C LEU A 141 -5.70 -10.03 -17.13
N LEU A 142 -5.61 -10.40 -15.85
CA LEU A 142 -4.42 -10.17 -15.02
C LEU A 142 -3.20 -10.88 -15.64
N ILE A 143 -3.35 -12.16 -16.01
CA ILE A 143 -2.30 -12.94 -16.67
C ILE A 143 -1.91 -12.32 -18.01
N GLN A 144 -2.87 -11.81 -18.80
CA GLN A 144 -2.57 -11.11 -20.05
C GLN A 144 -1.75 -9.83 -19.80
N ALA A 145 -2.16 -8.98 -18.85
CA ALA A 145 -1.44 -7.75 -18.52
C ALA A 145 0.00 -8.02 -18.04
N ILE A 146 0.20 -9.10 -17.28
CA ILE A 146 1.54 -9.51 -16.84
C ILE A 146 2.36 -10.04 -18.01
N LYS A 147 1.78 -10.89 -18.87
CA LYS A 147 2.45 -11.39 -20.07
C LYS A 147 2.86 -10.25 -20.99
N GLU A 148 1.99 -9.28 -21.24
CA GLU A 148 2.31 -8.09 -22.02
C GLU A 148 3.48 -7.30 -21.41
N ARG A 149 3.52 -7.14 -20.08
CA ARG A 149 4.66 -6.47 -19.41
C ARG A 149 5.96 -7.24 -19.52
N VAL A 150 5.92 -8.55 -19.34
CA VAL A 150 7.11 -9.41 -19.44
C VAL A 150 7.63 -9.45 -20.87
N VAL A 151 6.74 -9.55 -21.86
CA VAL A 151 7.12 -9.52 -23.28
C VAL A 151 7.70 -8.16 -23.68
N ASN A 152 7.11 -7.08 -23.18
CA ASN A 152 7.56 -5.71 -23.46
C ASN A 152 8.67 -5.22 -22.52
N GLU A 153 9.22 -6.07 -21.64
CA GLU A 153 10.30 -5.68 -20.72
C GLU A 153 11.53 -5.14 -21.49
N SER A 154 11.85 -5.79 -22.61
CA SER A 154 12.94 -5.37 -23.49
C SER A 154 12.71 -3.99 -24.09
N GLU A 155 11.48 -3.69 -24.53
CA GLU A 155 11.10 -2.39 -25.08
C GLU A 155 11.05 -1.29 -24.01
N LEU A 156 10.51 -1.61 -22.83
CA LEU A 156 10.51 -0.71 -21.67
C LEU A 156 11.93 -0.35 -21.23
N LYS A 157 12.86 -1.31 -21.29
CA LYS A 157 14.28 -1.07 -20.99
C LYS A 157 14.96 -0.16 -22.00
N VAL A 158 14.63 -0.32 -23.29
CA VAL A 158 15.12 0.58 -24.36
C VAL A 158 14.57 1.99 -24.15
N GLN A 159 13.26 2.14 -23.89
CA GLN A 159 12.66 3.45 -23.64
C GLN A 159 13.23 4.12 -22.38
N LEU A 160 13.52 3.35 -21.32
CA LEU A 160 14.17 3.88 -20.13
C LEU A 160 15.58 4.40 -20.46
N GLN A 161 16.35 3.64 -21.24
CA GLN A 161 17.68 4.04 -21.67
C GLN A 161 17.65 5.30 -22.55
N GLU A 162 16.70 5.40 -23.49
CA GLU A 162 16.51 6.63 -24.28
C GLU A 162 16.16 7.85 -23.42
N LYS A 163 15.37 7.66 -22.35
CA LYS A 163 15.05 8.74 -21.39
C LYS A 163 16.25 9.14 -20.55
N GLU A 164 17.07 8.19 -20.11
CA GLU A 164 18.33 8.46 -19.40
C GLU A 164 19.30 9.24 -20.29
N GLU A 165 19.47 8.85 -21.55
CA GLU A 165 20.29 9.56 -22.53
C GLU A 165 19.77 10.98 -22.79
N ALA A 166 18.45 11.16 -22.90
CA ALA A 166 17.83 12.47 -23.07
C ALA A 166 18.07 13.39 -21.85
N VAL A 167 18.01 12.85 -20.63
CA VAL A 167 18.33 13.60 -19.41
C VAL A 167 19.81 14.02 -19.41
N GLU A 168 20.72 13.15 -19.84
CA GLU A 168 22.15 13.49 -19.93
C GLU A 168 22.41 14.63 -20.93
N VAL A 169 21.74 14.60 -22.09
CA VAL A 169 21.81 15.68 -23.08
C VAL A 169 21.27 17.00 -22.52
N LEU A 170 20.14 16.97 -21.81
CA LEU A 170 19.56 18.16 -21.19
C LEU A 170 20.47 18.77 -20.12
N THR A 171 21.13 17.93 -19.32
CA THR A 171 22.13 18.38 -18.34
C THR A 171 23.30 19.10 -19.02
N LYS A 172 23.84 18.53 -20.11
CA LYS A 172 24.93 19.18 -20.89
C LYS A 172 24.51 20.52 -21.48
N ILE A 173 23.27 20.62 -21.97
CA ILE A 173 22.72 21.89 -22.49
C ILE A 173 22.60 22.91 -21.34
N LEU A 174 22.11 22.49 -20.17
CA LEU A 174 21.99 23.36 -19.00
C LEU A 174 23.37 23.90 -18.57
N ASP A 175 24.38 23.04 -18.45
CA ASP A 175 25.74 23.44 -18.10
C ASP A 175 26.32 24.44 -19.10
N LYS A 176 26.13 24.18 -20.40
CA LYS A 176 26.57 25.10 -21.46
C LYS A 176 25.87 26.46 -21.35
N THR A 177 24.56 26.46 -21.12
CA THR A 177 23.74 27.68 -21.01
C THR A 177 24.15 28.51 -19.79
N VAL A 178 24.40 27.86 -18.66
CA VAL A 178 24.86 28.52 -17.43
C VAL A 178 26.24 29.14 -17.64
N ASN A 179 27.17 28.43 -18.28
CA ASN A 179 28.51 28.95 -18.57
C ASN A 179 28.47 30.13 -19.56
N GLU A 180 27.65 30.07 -20.60
CA GLU A 180 27.44 31.18 -21.53
C GLU A 180 26.87 32.41 -20.81
N LYS A 181 25.91 32.22 -19.91
CA LYS A 181 25.35 33.30 -19.10
C LYS A 181 26.42 33.96 -18.20
N ILE A 182 27.25 33.16 -17.54
CA ILE A 182 28.36 33.67 -16.70
C ILE A 182 29.32 34.54 -17.53
N GLU A 183 29.68 34.08 -18.74
CA GLU A 183 30.54 34.84 -19.66
C GLU A 183 29.89 36.16 -20.14
N ILE A 184 28.58 36.14 -20.44
CA ILE A 184 27.83 37.35 -20.80
C ILE A 184 27.81 38.33 -19.64
N ASP A 185 27.53 37.87 -18.42
CA ASP A 185 27.50 38.69 -17.21
C ASP A 185 28.88 39.31 -16.92
N ARG A 186 29.97 38.57 -17.16
CA ARG A 186 31.35 39.09 -17.07
C ARG A 186 31.60 40.21 -18.10
N LYS A 187 31.26 39.97 -19.37
CA LYS A 187 31.43 40.97 -20.44
C LYS A 187 30.59 42.24 -20.20
N ALA A 188 29.38 42.09 -19.65
CA ALA A 188 28.54 43.21 -19.28
C ALA A 188 29.18 44.09 -18.20
N LYS A 189 29.77 43.48 -17.15
CA LYS A 189 30.50 44.22 -16.11
C LYS A 189 31.74 44.95 -16.65
N GLU A 190 32.49 44.33 -17.55
CA GLU A 190 33.64 44.99 -18.19
C GLU A 190 33.23 46.18 -19.06
N ALA A 191 32.13 46.06 -19.80
CA ALA A 191 31.57 47.16 -20.59
C ALA A 191 31.10 48.31 -19.70
N GLU A 192 30.45 48.01 -18.58
CA GLU A 192 30.01 49.01 -17.59
C GLU A 192 31.20 49.80 -17.01
N GLY A 193 32.30 49.11 -16.68
CA GLY A 193 33.54 49.74 -16.21
C GLY A 193 34.13 50.71 -17.24
N LYS A 194 34.20 50.30 -18.51
CA LYS A 194 34.68 51.16 -19.61
C LYS A 194 33.78 52.37 -19.84
N LEU A 195 32.46 52.20 -19.71
CA LEU A 195 31.49 53.28 -19.85
C LEU A 195 31.66 54.35 -18.75
N LYS A 196 31.88 53.91 -17.50
CA LYS A 196 32.17 54.79 -16.35
C LYS A 196 33.47 55.57 -16.55
N GLU A 197 34.51 54.93 -17.08
CA GLU A 197 35.77 55.60 -17.38
C GLU A 197 35.62 56.64 -18.50
N SER A 198 34.87 56.32 -19.56
CA SER A 198 34.60 57.23 -20.67
C SER A 198 33.75 58.42 -20.23
N SER A 199 32.76 58.23 -19.36
CA SER A 199 31.94 59.34 -18.85
C SER A 199 32.77 60.30 -18.01
N LEU A 200 33.70 59.79 -17.19
CA LEU A 200 34.62 60.60 -16.39
C LEU A 200 35.54 61.45 -17.29
N LYS A 201 36.05 60.89 -18.39
CA LYS A 201 36.86 61.61 -19.38
C LYS A 201 36.04 62.73 -20.06
N LEU A 202 34.80 62.44 -20.43
CA LEU A 202 33.89 63.41 -21.06
C LEU A 202 33.58 64.59 -20.13
N THR A 203 33.28 64.33 -18.86
CA THR A 203 33.02 65.36 -17.85
C THR A 203 34.22 66.27 -17.64
N LYS A 204 35.43 65.71 -17.60
CA LYS A 204 36.68 66.50 -17.52
C LYS A 204 36.87 67.39 -18.76
N ALA A 205 36.64 66.85 -19.96
CA ALA A 205 36.75 67.61 -21.20
C ALA A 205 35.72 68.76 -21.27
N TYR A 206 34.49 68.52 -20.81
CA TYR A 206 33.45 69.55 -20.75
C TYR A 206 33.85 70.72 -19.83
N LYS A 207 34.43 70.43 -18.66
CA LYS A 207 34.90 71.45 -17.72
C LYS A 207 36.00 72.33 -18.33
N ILE A 208 36.97 71.72 -19.01
CA ILE A 208 38.05 72.44 -19.72
C ILE A 208 37.47 73.36 -20.81
N THR A 209 36.50 72.86 -21.58
CA THR A 209 35.88 73.63 -22.68
C THR A 209 35.11 74.85 -22.15
N LYS A 210 34.45 74.71 -21.00
CA LYS A 210 33.76 75.81 -20.32
C LYS A 210 34.73 76.90 -19.86
N ASP A 211 35.83 76.51 -19.21
CA ASP A 211 36.84 77.47 -18.73
C ASP A 211 37.50 78.26 -19.89
N LEU A 212 37.75 77.60 -21.03
CA LEU A 212 38.26 78.23 -22.26
C LEU A 212 37.27 79.24 -22.87
N ALA A 213 35.97 78.95 -22.83
CA ALA A 213 34.93 79.86 -23.33
C ALA A 213 34.86 81.15 -22.49
N ASP A 214 35.00 81.03 -21.16
CA ASP A 214 35.00 82.16 -20.24
C ASP A 214 36.24 83.05 -20.45
N GLN A 215 37.42 82.45 -20.66
CA GLN A 215 38.65 83.19 -20.99
C GLN A 215 38.53 83.96 -22.32
N LEU A 216 37.93 83.35 -23.36
CA LEU A 216 37.73 83.98 -24.67
C LEU A 216 36.80 85.21 -24.61
N SER A 217 35.77 85.15 -23.77
CA SER A 217 34.86 86.28 -23.52
C SER A 217 35.59 87.48 -22.90
N ASN A 218 36.46 87.22 -21.93
CA ASN A 218 37.23 88.25 -21.24
C ASN A 218 38.23 88.96 -22.18
N VAL A 219 38.90 88.21 -23.05
CA VAL A 219 39.81 88.76 -24.08
C VAL A 219 39.07 89.67 -25.08
N LYS A 220 37.87 89.28 -25.52
CA LYS A 220 37.04 90.13 -26.40
C LYS A 220 36.66 91.46 -25.75
N GLN A 221 36.35 91.45 -24.46
CA GLN A 221 35.98 92.66 -23.71
C GLN A 221 37.17 93.63 -23.53
N GLN A 222 38.39 93.11 -23.36
CA GLN A 222 39.60 93.94 -23.28
C GLN A 222 39.95 94.61 -24.62
N ARG A 223 39.81 93.89 -25.73
CA ARG A 223 39.99 94.44 -27.09
C ARG A 223 39.07 95.64 -27.35
N ASP A 224 37.80 95.55 -26.96
CA ASP A 224 36.81 96.61 -27.23
C ASP A 224 37.08 97.88 -26.40
N LYS A 225 37.69 97.75 -25.22
CA LYS A 225 38.15 98.88 -24.41
C LYS A 225 39.35 99.58 -25.05
N ALA A 226 40.33 98.82 -25.55
CA ALA A 226 41.50 99.37 -26.23
C ALA A 226 41.15 100.14 -27.52
N PHE A 227 40.16 99.65 -28.28
CA PHE A 227 39.69 100.31 -29.51
C PHE A 227 39.03 101.67 -29.24
N LYS A 228 38.29 101.82 -28.13
CA LYS A 228 37.66 103.10 -27.75
C LYS A 228 38.67 104.17 -27.33
N VAL A 229 39.73 103.79 -26.61
CA VAL A 229 40.78 104.73 -26.16
C VAL A 229 41.58 105.27 -27.36
N SER A 230 41.86 104.43 -28.36
CA SER A 230 42.57 104.85 -29.57
C SER A 230 41.79 105.86 -30.42
N LYS A 231 40.45 105.87 -30.33
CA LYS A 231 39.60 106.80 -31.07
C LYS A 231 39.51 108.17 -30.40
N ASP A 232 39.44 108.22 -29.07
CA ASP A 232 39.32 109.46 -28.29
C ASP A 232 40.62 110.31 -28.28
N LEU A 233 41.78 109.67 -28.46
CA LEU A 233 43.08 110.36 -28.60
C LEU A 233 43.28 111.01 -29.96
N ALA A 234 42.67 110.47 -31.03
CA ALA A 234 42.75 111.04 -32.38
C ALA A 234 41.96 112.36 -32.50
N ASP A 235 40.81 112.46 -31.83
CA ASP A 235 39.92 113.63 -31.90
C ASP A 235 40.41 114.83 -31.07
N LYS A 236 41.24 114.60 -30.04
CA LYS A 236 41.83 115.66 -29.20
C LYS A 236 43.03 116.36 -29.84
N LEU A 237 43.77 115.67 -30.71
CA LEU A 237 44.94 116.23 -31.41
C LEU A 237 44.53 117.26 -32.47
N SER A 238 43.37 117.07 -33.13
CA SER A 238 42.88 117.93 -34.21
C SER A 238 42.34 119.30 -33.78
N ASN A 239 42.02 119.52 -32.49
CA ASN A 239 41.38 120.76 -32.00
C ASN A 239 42.36 121.75 -31.34
N ALA A 240 43.56 121.30 -30.97
CA ALA A 240 44.60 122.16 -30.38
C ALA A 240 45.29 123.06 -31.43
N GLU A 241 45.30 122.63 -32.69
CA GLU A 241 46.03 123.30 -33.79
C GLU A 241 45.30 124.55 -34.32
N ALA A 242 44.00 124.73 -34.08
CA ALA A 242 43.19 125.82 -34.64
C ALA A 242 43.05 127.08 -33.73
N SER A 243 43.42 126.99 -32.45
CA SER A 243 43.14 128.05 -31.45
C SER A 243 44.28 129.06 -31.26
N ARG A 244 45.42 128.87 -31.93
CA ARG A 244 46.64 129.67 -31.74
C ARG A 244 46.67 130.96 -32.56
N ASP A 245 46.03 131.00 -33.74
CA ASP A 245 46.35 132.00 -34.76
C ASP A 245 45.41 133.24 -34.79
N LYS A 246 44.40 133.34 -33.90
CA LYS A 246 43.44 134.47 -33.87
C LYS A 246 43.58 135.44 -32.69
N ALA A 247 44.51 135.18 -31.76
CA ALA A 247 44.63 135.94 -30.51
C ALA A 247 45.39 137.29 -30.62
N PHE A 248 46.02 137.62 -31.74
CA PHE A 248 46.95 138.77 -31.85
C PHE A 248 46.37 140.08 -32.41
N ALA A 249 45.12 140.12 -32.90
CA ALA A 249 44.65 141.26 -33.72
C ALA A 249 43.69 142.27 -33.03
N VAL A 250 43.18 142.00 -31.83
CA VAL A 250 42.00 142.73 -31.28
C VAL A 250 42.34 143.80 -30.22
N SER A 251 43.57 143.84 -29.70
CA SER A 251 43.96 144.72 -28.57
C SER A 251 43.94 146.23 -28.82
N LYS A 252 43.58 146.72 -30.02
CA LYS A 252 43.65 148.15 -30.37
C LYS A 252 42.29 148.86 -30.50
N ASP A 253 41.17 148.14 -30.58
CA ASP A 253 39.81 148.71 -30.75
C ASP A 253 39.01 148.83 -29.43
N LEU A 254 39.62 148.43 -28.31
CA LEU A 254 38.96 148.23 -27.01
C LEU A 254 38.90 149.48 -26.11
N ALA A 255 39.57 150.59 -26.48
CA ALA A 255 39.66 151.76 -25.60
C ALA A 255 38.35 152.58 -25.54
N ASP A 256 37.60 152.66 -26.63
CA ASP A 256 36.43 153.56 -26.72
C ASP A 256 35.07 152.85 -26.48
N LYS A 257 35.05 151.51 -26.40
CA LYS A 257 33.85 150.69 -26.11
C LYS A 257 33.66 150.36 -24.62
N LEU A 258 34.55 150.80 -23.74
CA LEU A 258 34.58 150.39 -22.33
C LEU A 258 33.36 150.86 -21.51
N SER A 259 32.71 151.97 -21.87
CA SER A 259 31.58 152.53 -21.11
C SER A 259 30.21 151.89 -21.43
N SER A 260 30.03 151.32 -22.62
CA SER A 260 28.81 150.56 -22.99
C SER A 260 28.92 149.07 -22.66
N ALA A 261 30.12 148.59 -22.31
CA ALA A 261 30.39 147.21 -21.93
C ALA A 261 29.87 146.85 -20.51
N GLU A 262 29.85 147.79 -19.56
CA GLU A 262 29.56 147.50 -18.15
C GLU A 262 28.13 147.00 -17.90
N ALA A 263 27.12 147.50 -18.63
CA ALA A 263 25.73 147.01 -18.53
C ALA A 263 25.47 145.68 -19.28
N SER A 264 26.27 145.38 -20.30
CA SER A 264 26.20 144.10 -21.05
C SER A 264 26.94 142.97 -20.34
N ARG A 265 27.98 143.30 -19.58
CA ARG A 265 28.78 142.39 -18.75
C ARG A 265 27.93 141.76 -17.65
N ASP A 266 27.14 142.53 -16.93
CA ASP A 266 26.37 142.03 -15.79
C ASP A 266 25.19 141.12 -16.24
N LYS A 267 24.60 141.38 -17.42
CA LYS A 267 23.65 140.46 -18.07
C LYS A 267 24.32 139.19 -18.60
N ALA A 268 25.52 139.29 -19.18
CA ALA A 268 26.29 138.14 -19.65
C ALA A 268 26.76 137.23 -18.49
N PHE A 269 27.16 137.80 -17.34
CA PHE A 269 27.47 137.03 -16.13
C PHE A 269 26.22 136.37 -15.54
N ALA A 270 25.07 137.04 -15.55
CA ALA A 270 23.81 136.44 -15.10
C ALA A 270 23.39 135.23 -15.97
N VAL A 271 23.48 135.35 -17.31
CA VAL A 271 23.19 134.25 -18.25
C VAL A 271 24.24 133.13 -18.14
N SER A 272 25.53 133.47 -17.99
CA SER A 272 26.58 132.47 -17.81
C SER A 272 26.44 131.73 -16.48
N LYS A 273 25.96 132.40 -15.42
CA LYS A 273 25.67 131.77 -14.14
C LYS A 273 24.45 130.86 -14.22
N ASP A 274 23.35 131.29 -14.84
CA ASP A 274 22.16 130.45 -15.07
C ASP A 274 22.47 129.22 -15.95
N LEU A 275 23.29 129.37 -16.99
CA LEU A 275 23.77 128.25 -17.81
C LEU A 275 24.70 127.32 -17.03
N ALA A 276 25.61 127.85 -16.22
CA ALA A 276 26.47 127.04 -15.36
C ALA A 276 25.67 126.27 -14.30
N ASP A 277 24.67 126.91 -13.69
CA ASP A 277 23.78 126.30 -12.70
C ASP A 277 22.90 125.22 -13.35
N LYS A 278 22.37 125.46 -14.56
CA LYS A 278 21.64 124.44 -15.34
C LYS A 278 22.52 123.29 -15.80
N LEU A 279 23.76 123.56 -16.22
CA LEU A 279 24.74 122.55 -16.61
C LEU A 279 25.11 121.70 -15.39
N ALA A 280 25.35 122.32 -14.23
CA ALA A 280 25.61 121.63 -12.98
C ALA A 280 24.41 120.77 -12.55
N ALA A 281 23.18 121.30 -12.63
CA ALA A 281 21.96 120.55 -12.35
C ALA A 281 21.77 119.34 -13.29
N LYS A 282 22.02 119.51 -14.59
CA LYS A 282 21.96 118.41 -15.57
C LYS A 282 23.09 117.40 -15.40
N THR A 283 24.26 117.85 -14.97
CA THR A 283 25.40 116.96 -14.64
C THR A 283 25.07 116.10 -13.42
N ALA A 284 24.51 116.70 -12.36
CA ALA A 284 24.04 115.98 -11.18
C ALA A 284 22.90 115.00 -11.50
N GLU A 285 21.96 115.37 -12.39
CA GLU A 285 20.91 114.48 -12.88
C GLU A 285 21.49 113.29 -13.67
N ALA A 286 22.49 113.53 -14.52
CA ALA A 286 23.19 112.49 -15.26
C ALA A 286 23.96 111.53 -14.35
N GLU A 287 24.63 112.05 -13.32
CA GLU A 287 25.31 111.23 -12.29
C GLU A 287 24.31 110.32 -11.56
N LYS A 288 23.14 110.87 -11.18
CA LYS A 288 22.08 110.09 -10.53
C LYS A 288 21.50 109.01 -11.43
N LEU A 289 21.31 109.32 -12.72
CA LEU A 289 20.90 108.32 -13.72
C LEU A 289 21.96 107.23 -13.92
N MET A 290 23.25 107.59 -13.96
CA MET A 290 24.33 106.61 -14.04
C MET A 290 24.38 105.68 -12.82
N GLN A 291 24.16 106.22 -11.62
CA GLN A 291 24.04 105.40 -10.41
C GLN A 291 22.84 104.44 -10.48
N ASN A 292 21.69 104.91 -10.95
CA ASN A 292 20.50 104.08 -11.15
C ASN A 292 20.77 102.96 -12.17
N VAL A 293 21.40 103.26 -13.30
CA VAL A 293 21.80 102.26 -14.30
C VAL A 293 22.73 101.21 -13.68
N GLY A 294 23.74 101.64 -12.91
CA GLY A 294 24.63 100.70 -12.21
C GLY A 294 23.95 99.88 -11.10
N SER A 295 22.84 100.35 -10.55
CA SER A 295 22.01 99.58 -9.61
C SER A 295 21.12 98.56 -10.32
N LEU A 296 20.54 98.94 -11.46
CA LEU A 296 19.72 98.08 -12.31
C LEU A 296 20.57 96.95 -12.93
N ASP A 297 21.78 97.25 -13.37
CA ASP A 297 22.71 96.25 -13.92
C ASP A 297 23.05 95.16 -12.88
N ARG A 298 23.31 95.57 -11.63
CA ARG A 298 23.51 94.63 -10.52
C ARG A 298 22.27 93.78 -10.21
N LEU A 299 21.08 94.38 -10.27
CA LEU A 299 19.82 93.66 -10.11
C LEU A 299 19.60 92.63 -11.22
N VAL A 300 19.87 92.99 -12.48
CA VAL A 300 19.77 92.08 -13.63
C VAL A 300 20.74 90.91 -13.50
N GLU A 301 22.00 91.17 -13.12
CA GLU A 301 22.98 90.10 -12.91
C GLU A 301 22.61 89.20 -11.73
N SER A 302 22.04 89.74 -10.66
CA SER A 302 21.48 88.95 -9.55
C SER A 302 20.33 88.05 -10.04
N ALA A 303 19.38 88.62 -10.79
CA ALA A 303 18.23 87.87 -11.32
C ALA A 303 18.66 86.76 -12.30
N LYS A 304 19.71 87.00 -13.12
CA LYS A 304 20.27 85.97 -14.01
C LYS A 304 20.88 84.81 -13.21
N ARG A 305 21.63 85.10 -12.15
CA ARG A 305 22.20 84.05 -11.28
C ARG A 305 21.11 83.22 -10.63
N GLU A 306 20.10 83.88 -10.07
CA GLU A 306 18.96 83.21 -9.44
C GLU A 306 18.19 82.34 -10.45
N MET A 307 17.97 82.81 -11.69
CA MET A 307 17.39 81.98 -12.76
C MET A 307 18.25 80.77 -13.09
N ALA A 308 19.57 80.94 -13.19
CA ALA A 308 20.48 79.84 -13.48
C ALA A 308 20.48 78.78 -12.36
N GLU A 309 20.41 79.21 -11.10
CA GLU A 309 20.27 78.33 -9.95
C GLU A 309 18.92 77.58 -9.98
N LYS A 310 17.82 78.29 -10.26
CA LYS A 310 16.49 77.67 -10.36
C LYS A 310 16.37 76.68 -11.51
N LEU A 311 17.03 76.95 -12.65
CA LEU A 311 17.10 75.99 -13.77
C LEU A 311 17.87 74.73 -13.37
N ALA A 312 19.02 74.87 -12.69
CA ALA A 312 19.77 73.72 -12.20
C ALA A 312 18.98 72.90 -11.17
N GLU A 313 18.21 73.57 -10.30
CA GLU A 313 17.30 72.91 -9.35
C GLU A 313 16.19 72.13 -10.08
N ILE A 314 15.60 72.70 -11.14
CA ILE A 314 14.60 72.01 -11.97
C ILE A 314 15.20 70.78 -12.66
N ASP A 315 16.40 70.89 -13.22
CA ASP A 315 17.07 69.76 -13.87
C ASP A 315 17.35 68.63 -12.87
N GLN A 316 17.80 68.98 -11.66
CA GLN A 316 18.03 68.01 -10.58
C GLN A 316 16.73 67.34 -10.14
N LEU A 317 15.66 68.12 -9.89
CA LEU A 317 14.35 67.59 -9.52
C LEU A 317 13.76 66.70 -10.62
N THR A 318 14.02 67.02 -11.89
CA THR A 318 13.58 66.19 -13.02
C THR A 318 14.31 64.85 -13.05
N ALA A 319 15.63 64.85 -12.79
CA ALA A 319 16.42 63.63 -12.68
C ALA A 319 15.98 62.76 -11.48
N ASP A 320 15.76 63.39 -10.32
CA ASP A 320 15.31 62.70 -9.11
C ASP A 320 13.90 62.10 -9.30
N LYS A 321 12.99 62.82 -9.97
CA LYS A 321 11.68 62.29 -10.35
C LYS A 321 11.80 61.07 -11.27
N ALA A 322 12.64 61.15 -12.31
CA ALA A 322 12.84 60.04 -13.24
C ALA A 322 13.41 58.79 -12.52
N LYS A 323 14.32 59.00 -11.56
CA LYS A 323 14.84 57.93 -10.71
C LYS A 323 13.76 57.32 -9.83
N ALA A 324 12.96 58.15 -9.17
CA ALA A 324 11.84 57.70 -8.34
C ALA A 324 10.81 56.91 -9.16
N ASP A 325 10.47 57.37 -10.36
CA ASP A 325 9.54 56.66 -11.26
C ASP A 325 10.08 55.27 -11.65
N ALA A 326 11.39 55.13 -11.89
CA ALA A 326 12.03 53.85 -12.19
C ALA A 326 12.09 52.90 -10.98
N GLU A 327 12.37 53.43 -9.79
CA GLU A 327 12.34 52.68 -8.53
C GLU A 327 10.91 52.19 -8.24
N LEU A 328 9.90 53.02 -8.49
CA LEU A 328 8.48 52.69 -8.31
C LEU A 328 8.01 51.61 -9.29
N ALA A 329 8.45 51.67 -10.57
CA ALA A 329 8.20 50.62 -11.54
C ALA A 329 8.79 49.27 -11.09
N THR A 330 10.04 49.27 -10.62
CA THR A 330 10.72 48.06 -10.11
C THR A 330 10.02 47.49 -8.86
N ALA A 331 9.57 48.36 -7.96
CA ALA A 331 8.82 47.95 -6.78
C ALA A 331 7.48 47.31 -7.16
N ASN A 332 6.78 47.86 -8.16
CA ASN A 332 5.52 47.29 -8.66
C ASN A 332 5.73 45.91 -9.30
N ASP A 333 6.79 45.73 -10.09
CA ASP A 333 7.14 44.42 -10.67
C ASP A 333 7.43 43.38 -9.56
N THR A 334 8.12 43.82 -8.50
CA THR A 334 8.40 42.97 -7.33
C THR A 334 7.11 42.58 -6.59
N ILE A 335 6.19 43.53 -6.40
CA ILE A 335 4.87 43.29 -5.79
C ILE A 335 4.09 42.26 -6.62
N ALA A 336 4.06 42.39 -7.95
CA ALA A 336 3.38 41.45 -8.83
C ALA A 336 3.98 40.03 -8.74
N SER A 337 5.30 39.92 -8.66
CA SER A 337 5.99 38.64 -8.45
C SER A 337 5.62 38.02 -7.09
N LEU A 338 5.67 38.80 -6.01
CA LEU A 338 5.33 38.34 -4.67
C LEU A 338 3.85 37.92 -4.55
N GLN A 339 2.95 38.62 -5.24
CA GLN A 339 1.53 38.23 -5.31
C GLN A 339 1.36 36.88 -6.01
N THR A 340 2.12 36.62 -7.06
CA THR A 340 2.11 35.33 -7.78
C THR A 340 2.63 34.20 -6.89
N GLU A 341 3.74 34.43 -6.18
CA GLU A 341 4.28 33.47 -5.21
C GLU A 341 3.31 33.22 -4.05
N LEU A 342 2.65 34.25 -3.54
CA LEU A 342 1.67 34.12 -2.46
C LEU A 342 0.50 33.22 -2.87
N GLU A 343 -0.04 33.40 -4.07
CA GLU A 343 -1.11 32.54 -4.57
C GLU A 343 -0.64 31.10 -4.79
N LYS A 344 0.59 30.90 -5.28
CA LYS A 344 1.18 29.56 -5.37
C LYS A 344 1.27 28.89 -4.00
N VAL A 345 1.82 29.58 -3.00
CA VAL A 345 1.94 29.05 -1.63
C VAL A 345 0.57 28.75 -1.02
N LYS A 346 -0.46 29.58 -1.26
CA LYS A 346 -1.83 29.28 -0.82
C LYS A 346 -2.36 27.99 -1.42
N THR A 347 -2.12 27.75 -2.72
CA THR A 347 -2.55 26.50 -3.36
C THR A 347 -1.81 25.28 -2.81
N GLU A 348 -0.50 25.38 -2.58
CA GLU A 348 0.31 24.31 -1.99
C GLU A 348 -0.12 24.00 -0.54
N LEU A 349 -0.49 25.03 0.23
CA LEU A 349 -1.03 24.87 1.58
C LEU A 349 -2.37 24.12 1.56
N ALA A 350 -3.29 24.51 0.69
CA ALA A 350 -4.59 23.83 0.56
C ALA A 350 -4.46 22.36 0.13
N VAL A 351 -3.47 22.04 -0.72
CA VAL A 351 -3.15 20.66 -1.08
C VAL A 351 -2.59 19.89 0.12
N SER A 352 -1.69 20.50 0.89
CA SER A 352 -1.11 19.88 2.09
C SER A 352 -2.17 19.59 3.16
N GLU A 353 -3.11 20.52 3.38
CA GLU A 353 -4.23 20.32 4.30
C GLU A 353 -5.13 19.14 3.89
N ARG A 354 -5.41 18.98 2.59
CA ARG A 354 -6.17 17.84 2.08
C ARG A 354 -5.44 16.52 2.26
N LEU A 355 -4.13 16.48 2.04
CA LEU A 355 -3.31 15.28 2.27
C LEU A 355 -3.29 14.88 3.75
N ILE A 356 -3.18 15.86 4.65
CA ILE A 356 -3.25 15.61 6.10
C ILE A 356 -4.60 15.02 6.48
N GLU A 357 -5.70 15.56 5.96
CA GLU A 357 -7.04 15.05 6.23
C GLU A 357 -7.24 13.64 5.67
N SER A 358 -6.70 13.36 4.47
CA SER A 358 -6.68 12.02 3.88
C SER A 358 -5.92 11.03 4.76
N GLY A 359 -4.69 11.38 5.19
CA GLY A 359 -3.88 10.53 6.04
C GLY A 359 -4.53 10.25 7.40
N LYS A 360 -5.23 11.22 7.99
CA LYS A 360 -6.01 10.99 9.23
C LYS A 360 -7.11 9.95 9.04
N ARG A 361 -7.81 9.96 7.90
CA ARG A 361 -8.85 8.98 7.59
C ARG A 361 -8.27 7.59 7.38
N GLU A 362 -7.15 7.50 6.68
CA GLU A 362 -6.46 6.22 6.45
C GLU A 362 -5.99 5.60 7.77
N ILE A 363 -5.42 6.40 8.67
CA ILE A 363 -5.04 5.95 10.02
C ILE A 363 -6.24 5.42 10.80
N ALA A 364 -7.38 6.11 10.76
CA ALA A 364 -8.60 5.67 11.44
C ALA A 364 -9.13 4.34 10.89
N GLU A 365 -9.03 4.14 9.57
CA GLU A 365 -9.46 2.90 8.92
C GLU A 365 -8.51 1.73 9.22
N LEU A 366 -7.19 1.98 9.18
CA LEU A 366 -6.20 0.98 9.58
C LEU A 366 -6.38 0.54 11.04
N GLN A 367 -6.75 1.46 11.93
CA GLN A 367 -7.05 1.12 13.32
C GLN A 367 -8.27 0.20 13.42
N LYS A 368 -9.36 0.48 12.69
CA LYS A 368 -10.52 -0.42 12.66
C LYS A 368 -10.18 -1.81 12.11
N GLN A 369 -9.39 -1.87 11.04
CA GLN A 369 -8.95 -3.14 10.46
C GLN A 369 -8.11 -3.95 11.44
N LYS A 370 -7.22 -3.29 12.18
CA LYS A 370 -6.42 -3.92 13.24
C LYS A 370 -7.32 -4.52 14.33
N ASP A 371 -8.26 -3.73 14.86
CA ASP A 371 -9.16 -4.19 15.93
C ASP A 371 -10.02 -5.37 15.47
N ALA A 372 -10.46 -5.35 14.21
CA ALA A 372 -11.18 -6.44 13.58
C ALA A 372 -10.30 -7.70 13.46
N SER A 373 -9.06 -7.56 12.99
CA SER A 373 -8.10 -8.66 12.87
C SER A 373 -7.76 -9.30 14.22
N ASP A 374 -7.54 -8.47 15.25
CA ASP A 374 -7.28 -8.94 16.62
C ASP A 374 -8.46 -9.76 17.16
N LYS A 375 -9.70 -9.35 16.85
CA LYS A 375 -10.91 -10.11 17.20
C LYS A 375 -10.98 -11.45 16.46
N ALA A 376 -10.73 -11.47 15.15
CA ALA A 376 -10.73 -12.70 14.35
C ALA A 376 -9.66 -13.69 14.84
N LEU A 377 -8.49 -13.18 15.21
CA LEU A 377 -7.41 -13.99 15.79
C LEU A 377 -7.83 -14.63 17.11
N ALA A 378 -8.48 -13.87 18.00
CA ALA A 378 -8.99 -14.40 19.26
C ALA A 378 -10.05 -15.49 19.04
N GLU A 379 -10.98 -15.30 18.09
CA GLU A 379 -11.97 -16.31 17.71
C GLU A 379 -11.33 -17.58 17.13
N SER A 380 -10.33 -17.44 16.25
CA SER A 380 -9.59 -18.57 15.70
C SER A 380 -8.83 -19.34 16.77
N GLN A 381 -8.21 -18.66 17.73
CA GLN A 381 -7.52 -19.29 18.86
C GLN A 381 -8.49 -20.08 19.74
N ALA A 382 -9.69 -19.55 20.00
CA ALA A 382 -10.73 -20.26 20.73
C ALA A 382 -11.20 -21.53 19.99
N ASN A 383 -11.40 -21.46 18.67
CA ASN A 383 -11.77 -22.61 17.86
C ASN A 383 -10.70 -23.71 17.86
N VAL A 384 -9.41 -23.33 17.78
CA VAL A 384 -8.30 -24.28 17.88
C VAL A 384 -8.31 -24.99 19.23
N ALA A 385 -8.49 -24.25 20.33
CA ALA A 385 -8.56 -24.85 21.66
C ALA A 385 -9.73 -25.85 21.81
N GLU A 386 -10.89 -25.55 21.22
CA GLU A 386 -12.04 -26.46 21.23
C GLU A 386 -11.78 -27.71 20.36
N LEU A 387 -11.17 -27.56 19.18
CA LEU A 387 -10.79 -28.68 18.33
C LEU A 387 -9.76 -29.60 19.01
N GLU A 388 -8.78 -29.03 19.72
CA GLU A 388 -7.81 -29.82 20.50
C GLU A 388 -8.51 -30.64 21.59
N LYS A 389 -9.51 -30.07 22.26
CA LYS A 389 -10.34 -30.78 23.25
C LYS A 389 -11.15 -31.90 22.62
N GLN A 390 -11.76 -31.68 21.45
CA GLN A 390 -12.50 -32.70 20.71
C GLN A 390 -11.58 -33.83 20.25
N LYS A 391 -10.38 -33.49 19.76
CA LYS A 391 -9.36 -34.48 19.37
C LYS A 391 -8.96 -35.35 20.57
N ALA A 392 -8.68 -34.76 21.72
CA ALA A 392 -8.36 -35.52 22.93
C ALA A 392 -9.49 -36.47 23.35
N ALA A 393 -10.75 -36.04 23.24
CA ALA A 393 -11.91 -36.88 23.54
C ALA A 393 -12.04 -38.05 22.54
N SER A 394 -11.80 -37.81 21.25
CA SER A 394 -11.80 -38.86 20.23
C SER A 394 -10.66 -39.85 20.44
N ASP A 395 -9.44 -39.38 20.72
CA ASP A 395 -8.27 -40.21 21.00
C ASP A 395 -8.53 -41.12 22.22
N ALA A 396 -9.18 -40.61 23.27
CA ALA A 396 -9.59 -41.41 24.42
C ALA A 396 -10.60 -42.50 24.07
N LYS A 397 -11.58 -42.19 23.20
CA LYS A 397 -12.59 -43.16 22.76
C LYS A 397 -12.02 -44.26 21.88
N VAL A 398 -11.04 -43.92 21.03
CA VAL A 398 -10.30 -44.92 20.25
C VAL A 398 -9.58 -45.89 21.19
N ALA A 399 -8.88 -45.38 22.21
CA ALA A 399 -8.19 -46.23 23.19
C ALA A 399 -9.15 -47.14 24.00
N GLU A 400 -10.38 -46.69 24.27
CA GLU A 400 -11.42 -47.50 24.90
C GLU A 400 -11.89 -48.63 23.97
N LEU A 401 -12.22 -48.31 22.72
CA LEU A 401 -12.63 -49.30 21.72
C LEU A 401 -11.54 -50.34 21.44
N GLU A 402 -10.27 -49.93 21.41
CA GLU A 402 -9.15 -50.87 21.27
C GLU A 402 -9.10 -51.89 22.42
N LYS A 403 -9.38 -51.46 23.67
CA LYS A 403 -9.46 -52.38 24.81
C LYS A 403 -10.64 -53.34 24.70
N GLU A 404 -11.81 -52.86 24.27
CA GLU A 404 -12.98 -53.71 24.05
C GLU A 404 -12.72 -54.77 22.97
N VAL A 405 -12.04 -54.38 21.89
CA VAL A 405 -11.66 -55.31 20.81
C VAL A 405 -10.71 -56.39 21.33
N GLU A 406 -9.70 -56.04 22.13
CA GLU A 406 -8.80 -57.03 22.71
C GLU A 406 -9.52 -57.96 23.70
N ALA A 407 -10.46 -57.44 24.50
CA ALA A 407 -11.29 -58.26 25.38
C ALA A 407 -12.17 -59.24 24.57
N ALA A 408 -12.82 -58.78 23.51
CA ALA A 408 -13.63 -59.62 22.63
C ALA A 408 -12.79 -60.71 21.93
N LYS A 409 -11.57 -60.38 21.50
CA LYS A 409 -10.63 -61.37 20.94
C LYS A 409 -10.28 -62.46 21.96
N ALA A 410 -10.04 -62.08 23.20
CA ALA A 410 -9.75 -63.03 24.27
C ALA A 410 -10.96 -63.96 24.54
N GLU A 411 -12.17 -63.41 24.58
CA GLU A 411 -13.41 -64.20 24.72
C GLU A 411 -13.60 -65.17 23.55
N VAL A 412 -13.37 -64.74 22.32
CA VAL A 412 -13.42 -65.61 21.14
C VAL A 412 -12.38 -66.75 21.23
N ALA A 413 -11.18 -66.46 21.74
CA ALA A 413 -10.16 -67.48 21.94
C ALA A 413 -10.57 -68.52 22.99
N ASP A 414 -11.15 -68.07 24.12
CA ASP A 414 -11.68 -68.94 25.16
C ASP A 414 -12.83 -69.81 24.64
N LEU A 415 -13.82 -69.21 23.96
CA LEU A 415 -14.93 -69.94 23.34
C LEU A 415 -14.45 -70.99 22.32
N LYS A 416 -13.43 -70.68 21.52
CA LYS A 416 -12.81 -71.66 20.61
C LYS A 416 -12.19 -72.83 21.37
N ALA A 417 -11.50 -72.57 22.48
CA ALA A 417 -10.93 -73.63 23.31
C ALA A 417 -12.00 -74.50 23.96
N GLN A 418 -13.08 -73.88 24.47
CA GLN A 418 -14.24 -74.61 24.99
C GLN A 418 -14.89 -75.49 23.91
N LEU A 419 -15.02 -74.97 22.69
CA LEU A 419 -15.60 -75.70 21.56
C LEU A 419 -14.73 -76.92 21.18
N ALA A 420 -13.41 -76.77 21.10
CA ALA A 420 -12.49 -77.89 20.85
C ALA A 420 -12.61 -78.98 21.94
N LYS A 421 -12.69 -78.58 23.22
CA LYS A 421 -12.90 -79.53 24.33
C LYS A 421 -14.23 -80.27 24.20
N LYS A 422 -15.30 -79.58 23.79
CA LYS A 422 -16.61 -80.20 23.56
C LYS A 422 -16.60 -81.18 22.39
N GLU A 423 -15.82 -80.90 21.35
CA GLU A 423 -15.61 -81.85 20.24
C GLU A 423 -14.87 -83.11 20.70
N GLU A 424 -13.83 -82.98 21.54
CA GLU A 424 -13.14 -84.14 22.14
C GLU A 424 -14.06 -84.97 23.04
N GLU A 425 -14.84 -84.32 23.91
CA GLU A 425 -15.85 -84.99 24.75
C GLU A 425 -16.89 -85.74 23.88
N LEU A 426 -17.32 -85.13 22.78
CA LEU A 426 -18.26 -85.75 21.84
C LEU A 426 -17.68 -87.01 21.17
N GLU A 427 -16.41 -86.96 20.74
CA GLU A 427 -15.72 -88.11 20.16
C GLU A 427 -15.48 -89.23 21.19
N ALA A 428 -15.17 -88.88 22.43
CA ALA A 428 -15.06 -89.85 23.52
C ALA A 428 -16.40 -90.56 23.77
N VAL A 429 -17.51 -89.81 23.83
CA VAL A 429 -18.86 -90.37 24.00
C VAL A 429 -19.25 -91.26 22.83
N LYS A 430 -18.89 -90.90 21.59
CA LYS A 430 -19.12 -91.78 20.42
C LYS A 430 -18.40 -93.12 20.55
N LYS A 431 -17.12 -93.11 20.94
CA LYS A 431 -16.35 -94.34 21.17
C LYS A 431 -16.92 -95.18 22.32
N GLU A 432 -17.35 -94.53 23.40
CA GLU A 432 -17.99 -95.24 24.51
C GLU A 432 -19.31 -95.88 24.07
N LYS A 433 -20.11 -95.17 23.26
CA LYS A 433 -21.33 -95.72 22.66
C LYS A 433 -21.04 -96.95 21.80
N GLU A 434 -20.05 -96.87 20.91
CA GLU A 434 -19.64 -98.01 20.07
C GLU A 434 -19.15 -99.20 20.91
N ALA A 435 -18.39 -98.94 21.98
CA ALA A 435 -17.93 -99.98 22.90
C ALA A 435 -19.09 -100.64 23.68
N LEU A 436 -20.08 -99.85 24.12
CA LEU A 436 -21.29 -100.36 24.77
C LEU A 436 -22.13 -101.18 23.79
N GLU A 437 -22.30 -100.74 22.54
CA GLU A 437 -22.99 -101.50 21.50
C GLU A 437 -22.29 -102.85 21.22
N ALA A 438 -20.96 -102.86 21.12
CA ALA A 438 -20.19 -104.10 20.98
C ALA A 438 -20.36 -105.04 22.18
N LYS A 439 -20.35 -104.51 23.40
CA LYS A 439 -20.57 -105.29 24.63
C LYS A 439 -22.00 -105.85 24.71
N ILE A 440 -23.00 -105.10 24.24
CA ILE A 440 -24.37 -105.58 24.12
C ILE A 440 -24.43 -106.78 23.15
N GLU A 441 -23.75 -106.72 22.00
CA GLU A 441 -23.70 -107.84 21.05
C GLU A 441 -22.96 -109.06 21.62
N GLU A 442 -21.86 -108.86 22.35
CA GLU A 442 -21.15 -109.94 23.04
C GLU A 442 -22.05 -110.61 24.09
N LEU A 443 -22.73 -109.83 24.92
CA LEU A 443 -23.68 -110.34 25.90
C LEU A 443 -24.85 -111.09 25.25
N LYS A 444 -25.39 -110.61 24.12
CA LYS A 444 -26.42 -111.34 23.36
C LYS A 444 -25.90 -112.70 22.89
N LYS A 445 -24.66 -112.76 22.40
CA LYS A 445 -24.03 -114.01 21.95
C LYS A 445 -23.81 -114.97 23.12
N ALA A 446 -23.26 -114.48 24.24
CA ALA A 446 -23.07 -115.30 25.45
C ALA A 446 -24.40 -115.85 25.98
N HIS A 447 -25.45 -115.01 26.00
CA HIS A 447 -26.79 -115.45 26.40
C HIS A 447 -27.39 -116.47 25.42
N ALA A 448 -27.14 -116.35 24.12
CA ALA A 448 -27.54 -117.35 23.13
C ALA A 448 -26.80 -118.70 23.32
N GLU A 449 -25.51 -118.66 23.67
CA GLU A 449 -24.72 -119.86 24.00
C GLU A 449 -25.18 -120.52 25.30
N GLU A 450 -25.48 -119.74 26.35
CA GLU A 450 -26.07 -120.28 27.59
C GLU A 450 -27.44 -120.89 27.34
N LEU A 451 -28.30 -120.23 26.56
CA LEU A 451 -29.58 -120.80 26.15
C LEU A 451 -29.40 -122.13 25.41
N SER A 452 -28.37 -122.25 24.57
CA SER A 452 -28.04 -123.51 23.88
C SER A 452 -27.60 -124.59 24.86
N LYS A 453 -26.68 -124.28 25.79
CA LYS A 453 -26.24 -125.22 26.84
C LYS A 453 -27.38 -125.66 27.74
N LEU A 454 -28.27 -124.73 28.10
CA LEU A 454 -29.42 -125.04 28.94
C LEU A 454 -30.40 -125.97 28.21
N LYS A 455 -30.62 -125.76 26.91
CA LYS A 455 -31.40 -126.68 26.06
C LYS A 455 -30.77 -128.07 26.00
N GLU A 456 -29.45 -128.16 25.78
CA GLU A 456 -28.73 -129.43 25.74
C GLU A 456 -28.76 -130.16 27.10
N MET A 457 -28.62 -129.44 28.22
CA MET A 457 -28.83 -130.00 29.55
C MET A 457 -30.26 -130.51 29.76
N LEU A 458 -31.24 -129.83 29.18
CA LEU A 458 -32.64 -130.25 29.23
C LEU A 458 -32.84 -131.55 28.44
N GLU A 459 -32.33 -131.63 27.22
CA GLU A 459 -32.36 -132.86 26.39
C GLU A 459 -31.63 -134.02 27.07
N ASN A 460 -30.47 -133.77 27.67
CA ASN A 460 -29.74 -134.79 28.44
C ASN A 460 -30.53 -135.27 29.67
N LYS A 461 -31.25 -134.36 30.36
CA LYS A 461 -32.16 -134.73 31.45
C LYS A 461 -33.38 -135.49 30.95
N ASP A 462 -33.91 -135.13 29.78
CA ASP A 462 -35.03 -135.83 29.16
C ASP A 462 -34.63 -137.24 28.72
N HIS A 463 -33.42 -137.43 28.18
CA HIS A 463 -32.84 -138.74 27.93
C HIS A 463 -32.61 -139.53 29.22
N ALA A 464 -32.01 -138.93 30.25
CA ALA A 464 -31.83 -139.59 31.53
C ALA A 464 -33.18 -139.98 32.19
N ASN A 465 -34.20 -139.15 32.05
CA ASN A 465 -35.56 -139.47 32.47
C ASN A 465 -36.16 -140.60 31.64
N ALA A 466 -35.96 -140.62 30.33
CA ALA A 466 -36.41 -141.71 29.45
C ALA A 466 -35.71 -143.03 29.80
N ASP A 467 -34.42 -143.00 30.08
CA ASP A 467 -33.62 -144.15 30.52
C ASP A 467 -34.09 -144.65 31.90
N LEU A 468 -34.30 -143.75 32.86
CA LEU A 468 -34.89 -144.09 34.16
C LEU A 468 -36.30 -144.68 33.99
N GLN A 469 -37.10 -144.15 33.08
CA GLN A 469 -38.44 -144.66 32.79
C GLN A 469 -38.37 -146.06 32.16
N ALA A 470 -37.40 -146.32 31.27
CA ALA A 470 -37.14 -147.63 30.69
C ALA A 470 -36.67 -148.63 31.77
N GLU A 471 -35.82 -148.20 32.70
CA GLU A 471 -35.35 -149.00 33.83
C GLU A 471 -36.49 -149.29 34.82
N ILE A 472 -37.36 -148.32 35.11
CA ILE A 472 -38.59 -148.54 35.88
C ILE A 472 -39.48 -149.57 35.20
N ASN A 473 -39.63 -149.52 33.87
CA ASN A 473 -40.42 -150.49 33.12
C ASN A 473 -39.78 -151.89 33.15
N ARG A 474 -38.45 -151.98 33.00
CA ARG A 474 -37.68 -153.22 33.13
C ARG A 474 -37.84 -153.83 34.52
N LEU A 475 -37.67 -153.04 35.58
CA LEU A 475 -37.84 -153.48 36.96
C LEU A 475 -39.28 -153.91 37.26
N LYS A 476 -40.28 -153.22 36.71
CA LYS A 476 -41.70 -153.65 36.78
C LYS A 476 -41.91 -155.01 36.11
N GLN A 477 -41.24 -155.25 34.99
CA GLN A 477 -41.32 -156.52 34.25
C GLN A 477 -40.60 -157.66 35.01
N GLU A 478 -39.41 -157.40 35.56
CA GLU A 478 -38.71 -158.33 36.46
C GLU A 478 -39.54 -158.67 37.70
N LEU A 479 -40.24 -157.68 38.29
CA LEU A 479 -41.12 -157.92 39.44
C LEU A 479 -42.32 -158.80 39.05
N ALA A 480 -42.89 -158.58 37.86
CA ALA A 480 -43.97 -159.41 37.33
C ALA A 480 -43.51 -160.85 37.06
N ASP A 481 -42.30 -161.05 36.53
CA ASP A 481 -41.71 -162.37 36.30
C ASP A 481 -41.40 -163.10 37.62
N ARG A 482 -40.97 -162.36 38.64
CA ARG A 482 -40.66 -162.89 39.99
C ARG A 482 -41.91 -163.24 40.81
N ILE A 483 -43.04 -162.58 40.56
CA ILE A 483 -44.36 -162.96 41.10
C ILE A 483 -44.86 -164.25 40.42
N LYS A 484 -44.50 -164.49 39.15
CA LYS A 484 -44.89 -165.69 38.39
C LYS A 484 -44.09 -166.94 38.75
N SER A 485 -42.89 -166.79 39.33
CA SER A 485 -41.97 -167.90 39.66
C SER A 485 -42.00 -168.39 41.12
N LEU A 486 -43.01 -168.02 41.93
CA LEU A 486 -43.06 -168.33 43.37
C LEU A 486 -44.38 -169.00 43.86
N SER A 487 -45.07 -169.77 43.01
CA SER A 487 -46.07 -170.77 43.44
C SER A 487 -45.45 -172.17 43.41
N GLN A 488 -44.83 -172.57 44.53
CA GLN A 488 -44.49 -173.92 45.02
C GLN A 488 -43.13 -173.94 45.76
N GLY A 489 -43.17 -174.10 47.09
CA GLY A 489 -42.11 -174.78 47.85
C GLY A 489 -41.18 -173.97 48.78
N GLY A 490 -41.54 -173.91 50.08
CA GLY A 490 -40.62 -174.02 51.24
C GLY A 490 -39.87 -172.75 51.72
N ARG A 491 -40.37 -171.94 52.67
CA ARG A 491 -40.31 -172.01 54.15
C ARG A 491 -38.92 -172.11 54.82
N ALA A 492 -38.42 -170.98 55.35
CA ALA A 492 -37.90 -170.82 56.74
C ALA A 492 -37.69 -169.33 57.08
N SER A 493 -37.80 -169.00 58.36
CA SER A 493 -37.97 -167.67 58.97
C SER A 493 -37.06 -167.51 60.20
N GLN A 494 -36.50 -166.31 60.43
CA GLN A 494 -36.03 -165.68 61.70
C GLN A 494 -35.04 -164.53 61.34
N ALA A 495 -34.72 -163.49 62.11
CA ALA A 495 -35.41 -162.55 63.01
C ALA A 495 -34.31 -161.59 63.56
N ASN A 496 -34.37 -160.28 63.24
CA ASN A 496 -33.95 -159.07 64.02
C ASN A 496 -32.49 -158.92 64.62
N PRO A 497 -32.08 -157.75 65.19
CA PRO A 497 -32.09 -156.35 64.71
C PRO A 497 -30.78 -155.55 64.99
N GLY A 498 -30.75 -154.27 64.56
CA GLY A 498 -29.93 -153.19 65.15
C GLY A 498 -29.16 -152.39 64.07
N SER A 499 -29.24 -151.07 63.84
CA SER A 499 -29.64 -149.81 64.53
C SER A 499 -28.43 -148.88 64.70
N THR A 500 -28.61 -147.62 64.30
CA THR A 500 -27.81 -146.40 64.61
C THR A 500 -26.49 -146.25 63.84
N THR A 501 -26.07 -145.07 63.34
CA THR A 501 -26.29 -143.70 63.85
C THR A 501 -26.06 -142.64 62.77
N ALA A 502 -26.76 -141.52 62.91
CA ALA A 502 -26.66 -140.28 62.15
C ALA A 502 -25.43 -139.41 62.52
N LYS A 503 -25.12 -138.43 61.66
CA LYS A 503 -24.71 -137.08 62.09
C LYS A 503 -24.97 -136.02 61.00
N ALA A 504 -25.90 -135.11 61.31
CA ALA A 504 -25.99 -133.74 60.81
C ALA A 504 -24.72 -132.96 61.23
N GLY A 505 -24.27 -131.85 60.63
CA GLY A 505 -24.90 -130.78 59.85
C GLY A 505 -24.41 -129.46 60.46
N GLN A 506 -24.00 -128.47 59.65
CA GLN A 506 -24.04 -127.03 60.03
C GLN A 506 -23.66 -126.08 58.88
N LEU A 507 -24.63 -125.25 58.49
CA LEU A 507 -24.50 -123.82 58.15
C LEU A 507 -25.13 -123.05 59.34
N PRO A 508 -24.78 -121.78 59.65
CA PRO A 508 -25.08 -120.55 58.88
C PRO A 508 -23.89 -119.54 58.93
N SER A 509 -23.88 -118.28 58.46
CA SER A 509 -24.84 -117.19 58.63
C SER A 509 -24.36 -115.91 57.91
N THR A 510 -25.33 -115.04 57.63
CA THR A 510 -25.36 -113.74 56.94
C THR A 510 -24.73 -112.55 57.68
N GLY A 511 -24.46 -111.44 56.97
CA GLY A 511 -24.71 -110.08 57.50
C GLY A 511 -23.79 -108.93 57.04
N GLU A 512 -24.36 -108.00 56.24
CA GLU A 512 -24.24 -106.51 56.32
C GLU A 512 -22.86 -105.83 56.15
N SER A 513 -22.66 -104.75 55.37
CA SER A 513 -23.45 -103.51 55.30
C SER A 513 -23.02 -102.57 54.15
N ALA A 514 -24.01 -101.84 53.63
CA ALA A 514 -24.01 -100.42 53.25
C ALA A 514 -23.13 -99.91 52.07
N ASN A 515 -23.80 -99.67 50.93
CA ASN A 515 -23.70 -98.39 50.22
C ASN A 515 -24.68 -97.39 50.87
N PRO A 516 -24.29 -96.11 51.02
CA PRO A 516 -25.22 -95.04 50.67
C PRO A 516 -24.57 -93.80 49.98
N PHE A 517 -25.19 -93.43 48.85
CA PHE A 517 -25.58 -92.08 48.39
C PHE A 517 -24.58 -90.95 48.06
N PHE A 518 -24.67 -90.55 46.78
CA PHE A 518 -24.68 -89.19 46.22
C PHE A 518 -24.80 -87.98 47.17
N THR A 519 -24.00 -86.92 46.92
CA THR A 519 -24.36 -85.46 46.92
C THR A 519 -23.22 -84.70 46.20
N ILE A 520 -23.37 -84.15 44.99
CA ILE A 520 -23.90 -82.85 44.52
C ILE A 520 -23.13 -81.58 44.97
N ALA A 521 -22.65 -80.86 43.94
CA ALA A 521 -22.48 -79.40 43.74
C ALA A 521 -21.34 -78.57 44.37
N ALA A 522 -20.62 -77.92 43.44
CA ALA A 522 -20.38 -76.46 43.30
C ALA A 522 -19.68 -75.67 44.43
N LEU A 523 -18.59 -74.97 44.04
CA LEU A 523 -18.53 -73.50 43.87
C LEU A 523 -17.10 -73.02 44.16
N THR A 524 -16.32 -72.75 43.12
CA THR A 524 -15.01 -72.08 43.20
C THR A 524 -15.24 -70.56 43.17
N VAL A 525 -14.90 -69.86 44.24
CA VAL A 525 -14.97 -68.40 44.32
C VAL A 525 -13.61 -67.79 43.96
N ILE A 526 -13.71 -66.78 43.10
CA ILE A 526 -12.70 -65.89 42.51
C ILE A 526 -11.94 -65.08 43.58
N ALA A 527 -10.63 -64.90 43.37
CA ALA A 527 -9.91 -63.70 43.80
C ALA A 527 -8.73 -63.44 42.85
N GLY A 528 -8.99 -62.66 41.80
CA GLY A 528 -7.96 -61.98 41.01
C GLY A 528 -7.93 -60.51 41.40
N ALA A 529 -6.75 -60.00 41.74
CA ALA A 529 -6.44 -58.57 41.72
C ALA A 529 -4.93 -58.39 41.55
N GLY A 530 -4.51 -58.19 40.30
CA GLY A 530 -3.27 -57.49 40.00
C GLY A 530 -3.53 -55.99 40.08
N MET A 531 -2.62 -55.25 40.72
CA MET A 531 -2.55 -53.80 40.54
C MET A 531 -1.12 -53.38 40.21
N ALA A 532 -1.09 -52.41 39.30
CA ALA A 532 0.01 -52.01 38.47
C ALA A 532 0.93 -50.96 39.11
N VAL A 533 2.01 -50.77 38.37
CA VAL A 533 3.17 -49.91 38.53
C VAL A 533 2.88 -48.43 38.18
N VAL A 534 3.70 -47.56 38.79
CA VAL A 534 4.14 -46.19 38.40
C VAL A 534 3.42 -44.93 38.92
N SER A 535 4.30 -44.05 39.39
CA SER A 535 4.20 -42.76 40.07
C SER A 535 3.60 -41.59 39.26
N PRO A 536 3.25 -40.48 39.93
CA PRO A 536 3.29 -39.14 39.35
C PRO A 536 4.42 -38.29 39.96
N LYS A 537 5.36 -37.83 39.13
CA LYS A 537 6.21 -36.67 39.42
C LYS A 537 5.48 -35.40 38.96
N ARG A 538 5.40 -34.41 39.84
CA ARG A 538 5.01 -33.03 39.55
C ARG A 538 6.04 -32.35 38.62
N LYS A 539 5.55 -31.50 37.71
CA LYS A 539 6.31 -30.45 37.04
C LYS A 539 6.08 -29.11 37.75
N GLU A 540 7.15 -28.32 37.86
CA GLU A 540 7.12 -26.86 37.80
C GLU A 540 7.21 -26.40 36.34
N ASN A 541 6.89 -25.11 36.15
CA ASN A 541 6.75 -24.28 34.94
C ASN A 541 5.35 -24.27 34.31
#